data_AF-A0A177NHD7-F1
#
_entry.id   AF-A0A177NHD7-F1
#
_cell.length_a   1.000
_cell.length_b   1.000
_cell.length_c   1.000
_cell.angle_alpha   90.00
_cell.angle_beta   90.00
_cell.angle_gamma   90.00
#
_symmetry.space_group_name_H-M   'P 1'
#
loop_
_entity.id
_entity.type
_entity.pdbx_description
1 polymer ?
#
loop_
_entity_poly.entity_id
_entity_poly.type
_entity_poly.pdbx_seq_one_letter_code
_entity_poly.pdbx_strand_id
1 'polypeptide(L)'
;MNTSLPDWRLQGRYFETCNCEISCPCIWLQPPTEGECKLLAAWHIDNGHLEGTQLDGLNVALACHAPGNMIKGGWSAALYLDASADSQQIEALTRIFTGMVGGHLSVLLGFVGKVWGIKQVVMSYSEADDSRRLSIPGIAEAEIQSISGIRGGEAQIDNPPLCVVTSHPAIVAKSKQFSYTDYGQAWEFSERNGYHSEFIYHP
;
A
#
# COMPACT_ATOMS: atom_id res chain seq x y z
N MET A 1 -26.30 4.34 -21.47
CA MET A 1 -25.22 5.33 -21.33
C MET A 1 -23.93 4.59 -21.57
N ASN A 2 -23.12 5.06 -22.52
CA ASN A 2 -21.86 4.42 -22.88
C ASN A 2 -20.80 4.87 -21.86
N THR A 3 -20.74 4.23 -20.69
CA THR A 3 -19.71 4.51 -19.69
C THR A 3 -18.44 3.77 -20.10
N SER A 4 -17.64 4.38 -20.97
CA SER A 4 -16.23 3.98 -21.11
C SER A 4 -15.59 4.07 -19.72
N LEU A 5 -14.94 3.00 -19.28
CA LEU A 5 -14.14 3.01 -18.06
C LEU A 5 -13.11 4.16 -18.15
N PRO A 6 -12.80 4.87 -17.05
CA PRO A 6 -11.82 5.95 -17.07
C PRO A 6 -10.47 5.46 -17.61
N ASP A 7 -9.83 6.24 -18.48
CA ASP A 7 -8.51 5.89 -19.02
C ASP A 7 -7.43 6.18 -17.97
N TRP A 8 -6.95 5.12 -17.32
CA TRP A 8 -5.83 5.21 -16.39
C TRP A 8 -5.01 3.93 -16.34
N ARG A 9 -3.75 4.10 -16.00
CA ARG A 9 -2.81 3.01 -15.71
C ARG A 9 -1.78 3.50 -14.73
N LEU A 10 -1.42 2.68 -13.75
CA LEU A 10 -0.25 2.90 -12.91
C LEU A 10 0.65 1.67 -12.99
N GLN A 11 1.95 1.90 -13.05
CA GLN A 11 2.98 0.88 -12.92
C GLN A 11 4.08 1.42 -12.01
N GLY A 12 4.62 0.55 -11.15
CA GLY A 12 5.78 0.92 -10.35
C GLY A 12 6.11 -0.10 -9.28
N ARG A 13 6.62 0.40 -8.15
CA ARG A 13 7.06 -0.42 -7.01
C ARG A 13 6.16 -0.19 -5.81
N TYR A 14 5.84 -1.27 -5.12
CA TYR A 14 4.94 -1.28 -3.98
C TYR A 14 5.59 -2.04 -2.83
N PHE A 15 5.40 -1.55 -1.61
CA PHE A 15 5.58 -2.37 -0.42
C PHE A 15 4.57 -2.06 0.65
N GLU A 16 4.40 -3.01 1.57
CA GLU A 16 3.64 -2.81 2.79
C GLU A 16 4.31 -3.45 3.99
N THR A 17 3.92 -2.98 5.18
CA THR A 17 4.21 -3.64 6.44
C THR A 17 3.03 -3.53 7.39
N CYS A 18 2.78 -4.59 8.16
CA CYS A 18 1.75 -4.63 9.17
C CYS A 18 2.23 -5.23 10.49
N ASN A 19 1.36 -5.21 11.49
CA ASN A 19 1.61 -5.75 12.82
C ASN A 19 1.58 -7.29 12.94
N CYS A 20 1.23 -8.02 11.88
CA CYS A 20 1.09 -9.47 11.96
C CYS A 20 2.44 -10.22 12.01
N GLU A 21 2.42 -11.46 12.51
CA GLU A 21 3.52 -12.42 12.31
C GLU A 21 3.64 -12.81 10.82
N ILE A 22 4.83 -13.27 10.45
CA ILE A 22 5.12 -13.69 9.07
C ILE A 22 4.74 -15.16 8.84
N SER A 23 4.16 -15.55 7.72
CA SER A 23 3.52 -14.68 6.70
C SER A 23 2.13 -14.30 7.19
N CYS A 24 1.72 -13.04 7.03
CA CYS A 24 0.45 -12.56 7.54
C CYS A 24 -0.72 -13.42 6.99
N PRO A 25 -1.55 -14.01 7.86
CA PRO A 25 -2.59 -14.96 7.46
C PRO A 25 -3.78 -14.27 6.75
N CYS A 26 -3.86 -12.94 6.75
CA CYS A 26 -4.90 -12.19 6.06
C CYS A 26 -4.96 -12.43 4.56
N ILE A 27 -3.81 -12.67 3.90
CA ILE A 27 -3.76 -13.00 2.47
C ILE A 27 -4.48 -14.32 2.15
N TRP A 28 -4.71 -15.16 3.17
CA TRP A 28 -5.47 -16.43 3.11
C TRP A 28 -6.87 -16.30 3.72
N LEU A 29 -7.39 -15.08 3.81
CA LEU A 29 -8.71 -14.74 4.35
C LEU A 29 -8.90 -15.08 5.84
N GLN A 30 -7.80 -15.33 6.55
CA GLN A 30 -7.81 -15.62 7.99
C GLN A 30 -7.65 -14.33 8.82
N PRO A 31 -8.04 -14.33 10.12
CA PRO A 31 -7.90 -13.18 10.99
C PRO A 31 -6.43 -12.72 11.15
N PRO A 32 -6.17 -11.42 11.38
CA PRO A 32 -4.85 -10.92 11.76
C PRO A 32 -4.33 -11.65 13.01
N THR A 33 -3.02 -11.89 13.10
CA THR A 33 -2.44 -12.62 14.25
C THR A 33 -2.60 -11.90 15.58
N GLU A 34 -2.69 -10.57 15.53
CA GLU A 34 -2.87 -9.70 16.70
C GLU A 34 -4.34 -9.29 16.90
N GLY A 35 -5.28 -9.94 16.21
CA GLY A 35 -6.72 -9.66 16.29
C GLY A 35 -7.19 -8.41 15.52
N GLU A 36 -6.30 -7.47 15.22
CA GLU A 36 -6.51 -6.29 14.38
C GLU A 36 -5.36 -6.12 13.38
N CYS A 37 -5.59 -5.38 12.30
CA CYS A 37 -4.56 -5.03 11.32
C CYS A 37 -4.21 -3.54 11.44
N LYS A 38 -2.92 -3.25 11.61
CA LYS A 38 -2.32 -1.91 11.49
C LYS A 38 -1.32 -2.00 10.35
N LEU A 39 -1.67 -1.37 9.23
CA LEU A 39 -0.98 -1.51 7.95
C LEU A 39 -0.48 -0.15 7.49
N LEU A 40 0.72 -0.12 6.93
CA LEU A 40 1.18 0.95 6.06
C LEU A 40 1.53 0.35 4.71
N ALA A 41 0.89 0.85 3.66
CA ALA A 41 1.18 0.53 2.26
C ALA A 41 1.79 1.75 1.57
N ALA A 42 2.74 1.52 0.68
CA ALA A 42 3.50 2.54 -0.02
C ALA A 42 3.63 2.17 -1.51
N TRP A 43 3.48 3.15 -2.38
CA TRP A 43 3.66 3.03 -3.82
C TRP A 43 4.63 4.10 -4.30
N HIS A 44 5.58 3.70 -5.13
CA HIS A 44 6.36 4.57 -6.01
C HIS A 44 5.89 4.34 -7.45
N ILE A 45 5.39 5.38 -8.11
CA ILE A 45 4.88 5.29 -9.47
C ILE A 45 6.03 5.52 -10.45
N ASP A 46 6.47 4.49 -11.15
CA ASP A 46 7.50 4.62 -12.19
C ASP A 46 6.90 5.23 -13.46
N ASN A 47 5.69 4.78 -13.84
CA ASN A 47 4.94 5.33 -14.95
C ASN A 47 3.43 5.23 -14.71
N GLY A 48 2.68 6.30 -14.95
CA GLY A 48 1.24 6.25 -14.89
C GLY A 48 0.53 7.53 -15.27
N HIS A 49 -0.76 7.38 -15.58
CA HIS A 49 -1.62 8.48 -15.97
C HIS A 49 -3.07 8.28 -15.53
N LEU A 50 -3.81 9.38 -15.45
CA LEU A 50 -5.28 9.41 -15.43
C LEU A 50 -5.77 10.51 -16.37
N GLU A 51 -6.52 10.14 -17.41
CA GLU A 51 -7.18 11.08 -18.32
C GLU A 51 -6.23 12.17 -18.87
N GLY A 52 -4.98 11.77 -19.16
CA GLY A 52 -3.92 12.66 -19.67
C GLY A 52 -3.07 13.35 -18.61
N THR A 53 -3.41 13.26 -17.32
CA THR A 53 -2.57 13.75 -16.20
C THR A 53 -1.48 12.73 -15.90
N GLN A 54 -0.21 13.11 -16.02
CA GLN A 54 0.94 12.24 -15.75
C GLN A 54 1.24 12.16 -14.25
N LEU A 55 1.57 10.95 -13.78
CA LEU A 55 1.77 10.64 -12.36
C LEU A 55 3.16 10.03 -12.07
N ASP A 56 4.04 10.02 -13.08
CA ASP A 56 5.40 9.50 -13.01
C ASP A 56 6.23 10.14 -11.88
N GLY A 57 6.97 9.32 -11.15
CA GLY A 57 7.87 9.72 -10.08
C GLY A 57 7.20 10.06 -8.74
N LEU A 58 5.87 10.04 -8.66
CA LEU A 58 5.13 10.37 -7.44
C LEU A 58 5.04 9.19 -6.48
N ASN A 59 5.05 9.51 -5.19
CA ASN A 59 4.83 8.54 -4.12
C ASN A 59 3.42 8.67 -3.53
N VAL A 60 2.86 7.54 -3.10
CA VAL A 60 1.59 7.48 -2.36
C VAL A 60 1.77 6.56 -1.17
N ALA A 61 1.18 6.89 -0.03
CA ALA A 61 1.11 5.99 1.11
C ALA A 61 -0.30 5.94 1.71
N LEU A 62 -0.66 4.77 2.24
CA LEU A 62 -1.94 4.52 2.88
C LEU A 62 -1.69 3.89 4.25
N ALA A 63 -2.04 4.61 5.31
CA ALA A 63 -2.11 4.03 6.65
C ALA A 63 -3.52 3.50 6.88
N CYS A 64 -3.64 2.26 7.33
CA CYS A 64 -4.92 1.57 7.49
C CYS A 64 -4.98 0.86 8.84
N HIS A 65 -6.14 0.97 9.49
CA HIS A 65 -6.52 0.17 10.65
C HIS A 65 -7.77 -0.63 10.31
N ALA A 66 -7.70 -1.96 10.46
CA ALA A 66 -8.86 -2.83 10.42
C ALA A 66 -9.06 -3.47 11.80
N PRO A 67 -10.28 -3.41 12.39
CA PRO A 67 -10.54 -3.92 13.74
C PRO A 67 -10.60 -5.46 13.82
N GLY A 68 -10.33 -6.16 12.72
CA GLY A 68 -10.49 -7.61 12.61
C GLY A 68 -10.11 -8.13 11.23
N ASN A 69 -10.80 -9.19 10.78
CA ASN A 69 -10.57 -9.76 9.46
C ASN A 69 -10.77 -8.71 8.35
N MET A 70 -9.73 -8.53 7.53
CA MET A 70 -9.66 -7.54 6.46
C MET A 70 -10.89 -7.57 5.55
N ILE A 71 -11.40 -8.75 5.16
CA ILE A 71 -12.56 -8.85 4.26
C ILE A 71 -13.91 -8.54 4.90
N LYS A 72 -13.97 -8.34 6.22
CA LYS A 72 -15.19 -7.87 6.89
C LYS A 72 -15.36 -6.34 6.79
N GLY A 73 -14.36 -5.64 6.27
CA GLY A 73 -14.39 -4.18 6.14
C GLY A 73 -14.33 -3.46 7.48
N GLY A 74 -14.87 -2.25 7.51
CA GLY A 74 -14.80 -1.37 8.68
C GLY A 74 -13.42 -0.75 8.87
N TRP A 75 -12.63 -0.65 7.79
CA TRP A 75 -11.30 -0.08 7.89
C TRP A 75 -11.40 1.43 8.13
N SER A 76 -10.45 1.93 8.91
CA SER A 76 -10.16 3.35 8.98
C SER A 76 -8.85 3.63 8.26
N ALA A 77 -8.82 4.62 7.37
CA ALA A 77 -7.64 4.88 6.55
C ALA A 77 -7.27 6.35 6.41
N ALA A 78 -5.97 6.65 6.29
CA ALA A 78 -5.42 7.94 5.91
C ALA A 78 -4.60 7.80 4.62
N LEU A 79 -4.86 8.68 3.65
CA LEU A 79 -4.14 8.74 2.39
C LEU A 79 -3.12 9.88 2.42
N TYR A 80 -1.90 9.58 2.02
CA TYR A 80 -0.80 10.52 1.93
C TYR A 80 -0.33 10.62 0.49
N LEU A 81 -0.26 11.84 -0.01
CA LEU A 81 0.10 12.17 -1.39
C LEU A 81 1.39 12.99 -1.39
N ASP A 82 2.24 12.78 -2.40
CA ASP A 82 3.54 13.44 -2.49
C ASP A 82 3.41 14.98 -2.57
N ALA A 83 4.22 15.69 -1.79
CA ALA A 83 4.30 17.15 -1.80
C ALA A 83 4.79 17.74 -3.13
N SER A 84 5.45 16.94 -3.96
CA SER A 84 5.85 17.34 -5.32
C SER A 84 4.70 17.35 -6.33
N ALA A 85 3.56 16.71 -6.01
CA ALA A 85 2.42 16.65 -6.91
C ALA A 85 1.69 18.00 -7.03
N ASP A 86 1.35 18.39 -8.26
CA ASP A 86 0.51 19.56 -8.52
C ASP A 86 -0.98 19.27 -8.24
N SER A 87 -1.84 20.28 -8.39
CA SER A 87 -3.27 20.14 -8.09
C SER A 87 -4.00 19.11 -8.96
N GLN A 88 -3.62 18.96 -10.24
CA GLN A 88 -4.23 17.97 -11.13
C GLN A 88 -3.78 16.56 -10.76
N GLN A 89 -2.49 16.41 -10.42
CA GLN A 89 -1.93 15.15 -9.95
C GLN A 89 -2.55 14.72 -8.61
N ILE A 90 -2.73 15.66 -7.67
CA ILE A 90 -3.39 15.38 -6.38
C ILE A 90 -4.83 14.92 -6.59
N GLU A 91 -5.59 15.57 -7.48
CA GLU A 91 -6.94 15.12 -7.82
C GLU A 91 -6.94 13.72 -8.42
N ALA A 92 -6.03 13.46 -9.37
CA ALA A 92 -5.91 12.16 -10.02
C ALA A 92 -5.53 11.03 -9.07
N LEU A 93 -4.51 11.24 -8.23
CA LEU A 93 -4.10 10.28 -7.20
C LEU A 93 -5.23 10.04 -6.20
N THR A 94 -5.94 11.10 -5.78
CA THR A 94 -7.09 10.97 -4.88
C THR A 94 -8.16 10.09 -5.51
N ARG A 95 -8.52 10.32 -6.77
CA ARG A 95 -9.54 9.50 -7.48
C ARG A 95 -9.13 8.03 -7.59
N ILE A 96 -7.86 7.74 -7.89
CA ILE A 96 -7.35 6.37 -7.99
C ILE A 96 -7.31 5.69 -6.61
N PHE A 97 -6.65 6.32 -5.63
CA PHE A 97 -6.41 5.75 -4.30
C PHE A 97 -7.57 5.94 -3.31
N THR A 98 -8.72 6.41 -3.78
CA THR A 98 -10.03 6.28 -3.12
C THR A 98 -10.96 5.31 -3.85
N GLY A 99 -10.50 4.71 -4.95
CA GLY A 99 -11.26 3.71 -5.70
C GLY A 99 -12.38 4.27 -6.60
N MET A 100 -12.42 5.59 -6.83
CA MET A 100 -13.48 6.25 -7.60
C MET A 100 -13.45 5.93 -9.10
N VAL A 101 -12.32 5.46 -9.62
CA VAL A 101 -12.12 5.17 -11.06
C VAL A 101 -12.05 3.67 -11.39
N GLY A 102 -12.53 2.82 -10.48
CA GLY A 102 -12.62 1.37 -10.70
C GLY A 102 -11.29 0.63 -10.50
N GLY A 103 -11.16 -0.54 -11.13
CA GLY A 103 -10.01 -1.43 -10.98
C GLY A 103 -9.89 -2.09 -9.60
N HIS A 104 -8.79 -2.82 -9.39
CA HIS A 104 -8.55 -3.59 -8.16
C HIS A 104 -8.52 -2.73 -6.89
N LEU A 105 -8.01 -1.50 -6.97
CA LEU A 105 -8.01 -0.58 -5.84
C LEU A 105 -9.43 -0.21 -5.39
N SER A 106 -10.41 -0.12 -6.31
CA SER A 106 -11.81 0.09 -5.96
C SER A 106 -12.38 -1.05 -5.11
N VAL A 107 -11.98 -2.30 -5.38
CA VAL A 107 -12.37 -3.47 -4.59
C VAL A 107 -11.79 -3.39 -3.18
N LEU A 108 -10.49 -3.13 -3.04
CA LEU A 108 -9.83 -3.06 -1.73
C LEU A 108 -10.32 -1.88 -0.90
N LEU A 109 -10.45 -0.71 -1.51
CA LEU A 109 -10.85 0.51 -0.82
C LEU A 109 -12.36 0.52 -0.49
N GLY A 110 -13.14 -0.36 -1.11
CA GLY A 110 -14.53 -0.64 -0.69
C GLY A 110 -14.67 -1.19 0.73
N PHE A 111 -13.58 -1.69 1.34
CA PHE A 111 -13.55 -2.12 2.74
C PHE A 111 -13.37 -0.95 3.73
N VAL A 112 -13.03 0.26 3.25
CA VAL A 112 -12.88 1.46 4.08
C VAL A 112 -14.24 2.00 4.50
N GLY A 113 -14.53 1.91 5.79
CA GLY A 113 -15.74 2.48 6.39
C GLY A 113 -15.54 3.89 6.93
N LYS A 114 -14.29 4.30 7.17
CA LYS A 114 -13.95 5.62 7.71
C LYS A 114 -12.68 6.16 7.08
N VAL A 115 -12.73 7.38 6.57
CA VAL A 115 -11.53 8.11 6.14
C VAL A 115 -11.10 9.03 7.28
N TRP A 116 -9.89 8.85 7.79
CA TRP A 116 -9.27 9.76 8.76
C TRP A 116 -8.92 11.10 8.12
N GLY A 117 -8.37 11.06 6.90
CA GLY A 117 -8.13 12.25 6.09
C GLY A 117 -7.20 11.96 4.91
N ILE A 118 -6.98 13.00 4.11
CA ILE A 118 -6.05 13.00 2.98
C ILE A 118 -5.08 14.17 3.21
N LYS A 119 -3.78 13.92 3.13
CA LYS A 119 -2.74 14.95 3.31
C LYS A 119 -1.73 14.91 2.18
N GLN A 120 -1.29 16.09 1.78
CA GLN A 120 -0.08 16.25 0.97
C GLN A 120 1.13 16.38 1.91
N VAL A 121 2.16 15.56 1.70
CA VAL A 121 3.31 15.43 2.62
C VAL A 121 4.60 15.20 1.85
N VAL A 122 5.73 15.64 2.41
CA VAL A 122 7.05 15.27 1.90
C VAL A 122 7.23 13.77 2.13
N MET A 123 7.54 13.04 1.06
CA MET A 123 7.75 11.60 1.09
C MET A 123 9.09 11.25 0.45
N SER A 124 9.77 10.26 1.01
CA SER A 124 10.96 9.66 0.43
C SER A 124 10.77 8.16 0.35
N TYR A 125 10.87 7.62 -0.86
CA TYR A 125 10.91 6.19 -1.14
C TYR A 125 12.30 5.80 -1.60
N SER A 126 12.82 4.67 -1.14
CA SER A 126 14.12 4.17 -1.58
C SER A 126 14.18 2.64 -1.50
N GLU A 127 15.01 2.06 -2.37
CA GLU A 127 15.34 0.65 -2.34
C GLU A 127 16.85 0.46 -2.38
N ALA A 128 17.34 -0.47 -1.57
CA ALA A 128 18.75 -0.83 -1.50
C ALA A 128 18.86 -2.33 -1.28
N ASP A 129 19.45 -3.04 -2.24
CA ASP A 129 19.56 -4.51 -2.24
C ASP A 129 18.21 -5.20 -2.00
N ASP A 130 18.04 -5.84 -0.84
CA ASP A 130 16.84 -6.55 -0.42
C ASP A 130 15.92 -5.70 0.48
N SER A 131 16.24 -4.42 0.66
CA SER A 131 15.54 -3.48 1.54
C SER A 131 14.71 -2.44 0.78
N ARG A 132 13.53 -2.15 1.32
CA ARG A 132 12.60 -1.11 0.82
C ARG A 132 12.20 -0.22 1.99
N ARG A 133 12.27 1.10 1.78
CA ARG A 133 12.01 2.09 2.82
C ARG A 133 11.11 3.23 2.36
N LEU A 134 10.21 3.65 3.26
CA LEU A 134 9.44 4.88 3.18
C LEU A 134 9.70 5.76 4.41
N SER A 135 9.90 7.05 4.20
CA SER A 135 9.97 8.07 5.23
C SER A 135 8.96 9.18 4.93
N ILE A 136 8.08 9.47 5.90
CA ILE A 136 7.20 10.63 5.95
C ILE A 136 7.53 11.40 7.24
N PRO A 137 8.29 12.52 7.16
CA PRO A 137 8.80 13.20 8.35
C PRO A 137 7.70 13.53 9.37
N GLY A 138 7.87 13.03 10.60
CA GLY A 138 6.93 13.25 11.71
C GLY A 138 5.64 12.41 11.66
N ILE A 139 5.47 11.56 10.64
CA ILE A 139 4.24 10.77 10.44
C ILE A 139 4.55 9.27 10.39
N ALA A 140 5.49 8.83 9.55
CA ALA A 140 5.77 7.41 9.36
C ALA A 140 7.22 7.14 8.97
N GLU A 141 7.76 6.04 9.48
CA GLU A 141 9.02 5.43 9.04
C GLU A 141 8.78 3.93 8.89
N ALA A 142 9.07 3.37 7.72
CA ALA A 142 8.94 1.94 7.49
C ALA A 142 10.10 1.44 6.64
N GLU A 143 10.77 0.39 7.10
CA GLU A 143 11.77 -0.35 6.35
C GLU A 143 11.46 -1.85 6.45
N ILE A 144 11.42 -2.53 5.31
CA ILE A 144 11.27 -3.99 5.21
C ILE A 144 12.48 -4.59 4.50
N GLN A 145 12.79 -5.84 4.83
CA GLN A 145 13.84 -6.62 4.20
C GLN A 145 13.31 -7.98 3.74
N SER A 146 13.63 -8.37 2.52
CA SER A 146 13.17 -9.63 1.94
C SER A 146 13.75 -10.85 2.61
N ILE A 147 12.94 -11.91 2.63
CA ILE A 147 13.32 -13.22 3.17
C ILE A 147 13.84 -14.08 2.03
N SER A 148 15.02 -14.68 2.21
CA SER A 148 15.58 -15.59 1.20
C SER A 148 14.81 -16.90 1.11
N GLY A 149 14.59 -17.39 -0.11
CA GLY A 149 14.06 -18.72 -0.37
C GLY A 149 15.13 -19.80 -0.20
N ILE A 150 14.73 -21.00 0.22
CA ILE A 150 15.65 -22.14 0.39
C ILE A 150 16.34 -22.60 -0.90
N ARG A 151 15.79 -22.22 -2.07
CA ARG A 151 16.35 -22.51 -3.40
C ARG A 151 17.23 -21.37 -3.95
N GLY A 152 17.53 -20.37 -3.12
CA GLY A 152 18.09 -19.08 -3.57
C GLY A 152 17.00 -18.11 -4.02
N GLY A 153 17.36 -16.84 -4.20
CA GLY A 153 16.43 -15.75 -4.49
C GLY A 153 15.55 -15.37 -3.30
N GLU A 154 14.53 -14.54 -3.54
CA GLU A 154 13.57 -14.11 -2.53
C GLU A 154 12.39 -15.10 -2.42
N ALA A 155 11.85 -15.29 -1.22
CA ALA A 155 10.64 -16.05 -0.99
C ALA A 155 9.43 -15.27 -1.52
N GLN A 156 8.51 -15.95 -2.22
CA GLN A 156 7.37 -15.31 -2.88
C GLN A 156 6.07 -16.08 -2.63
N ILE A 157 4.96 -15.33 -2.71
CA ILE A 157 3.59 -15.84 -2.69
C ILE A 157 2.92 -15.42 -3.99
N ASP A 158 2.49 -16.41 -4.75
CA ASP A 158 1.82 -16.21 -6.03
C ASP A 158 0.33 -16.60 -5.92
N ASN A 159 -0.53 -15.77 -6.49
CA ASN A 159 -1.98 -15.94 -6.55
C ASN A 159 -2.69 -16.28 -5.21
N PRO A 160 -2.46 -15.52 -4.11
CA PRO A 160 -3.25 -15.67 -2.89
C PRO A 160 -4.68 -15.14 -3.08
N PRO A 161 -5.67 -15.61 -2.30
CA PRO A 161 -7.06 -15.16 -2.44
C PRO A 161 -7.30 -13.70 -2.02
N LEU A 162 -6.34 -13.06 -1.34
CA LEU A 162 -6.33 -11.62 -1.06
C LEU A 162 -4.92 -11.06 -1.19
N CYS A 163 -4.78 -9.99 -1.98
CA CYS A 163 -3.53 -9.24 -2.14
C CYS A 163 -3.80 -7.79 -2.58
N VAL A 164 -2.86 -6.89 -2.30
CA VAL A 164 -2.91 -5.49 -2.77
C VAL A 164 -2.51 -5.37 -4.24
N VAL A 165 -1.57 -6.21 -4.69
CA VAL A 165 -1.10 -6.26 -6.08
C VAL A 165 -1.50 -7.60 -6.69
N THR A 166 -2.19 -7.56 -7.83
CA THR A 166 -2.68 -8.75 -8.54
C THR A 166 -1.85 -9.11 -9.77
N SER A 167 -1.02 -8.18 -10.27
CA SER A 167 -0.28 -8.35 -11.51
C SER A 167 1.03 -9.13 -11.35
N HIS A 168 1.58 -9.20 -10.15
CA HIS A 168 2.84 -9.87 -9.84
C HIS A 168 2.78 -10.58 -8.49
N PRO A 169 3.61 -11.63 -8.28
CA PRO A 169 3.75 -12.28 -6.98
C PRO A 169 4.19 -11.30 -5.88
N ALA A 170 3.72 -11.52 -4.65
CA ALA A 170 4.19 -10.79 -3.48
C ALA A 170 5.49 -11.42 -2.97
N ILE A 171 6.55 -10.63 -2.87
CA ILE A 171 7.81 -11.03 -2.25
C ILE A 171 7.68 -10.87 -0.73
N VAL A 172 8.00 -11.92 0.01
CA VAL A 172 7.85 -11.96 1.47
C VAL A 172 9.02 -11.24 2.12
N ALA A 173 8.70 -10.35 3.06
CA ALA A 173 9.65 -9.53 3.78
C ALA A 173 9.31 -9.43 5.27
N LYS A 174 10.26 -8.90 6.03
CA LYS A 174 10.15 -8.62 7.45
C LYS A 174 10.49 -7.17 7.71
N SER A 175 9.70 -6.48 8.55
CA SER A 175 10.02 -5.11 8.93
C SER A 175 11.26 -5.06 9.82
N LYS A 176 12.22 -4.20 9.46
CA LYS A 176 13.26 -3.77 10.39
C LYS A 176 12.74 -2.66 11.29
N GLN A 177 11.89 -1.79 10.74
CA GLN A 177 11.24 -0.69 11.45
C GLN A 177 9.87 -0.42 10.84
N PHE A 178 8.89 -0.15 11.68
CA PHE A 178 7.59 0.37 11.27
C PHE A 178 7.01 1.24 12.39
N SER A 179 7.08 2.56 12.24
CA SER A 179 6.43 3.52 13.12
C SER A 179 5.43 4.37 12.36
N TYR A 180 4.31 4.70 13.00
CA TYR A 180 3.30 5.63 12.49
C TYR A 180 2.74 6.47 13.63
N THR A 181 2.52 7.76 13.41
CA THR A 181 1.87 8.67 14.35
C THR A 181 1.13 9.79 13.60
N ASP A 182 -0.18 9.65 13.46
CA ASP A 182 -1.07 10.70 12.92
C ASP A 182 -2.53 10.36 13.22
N TYR A 183 -3.44 11.32 13.08
CA TYR A 183 -4.90 11.13 13.25
C TYR A 183 -5.31 10.47 14.59
N GLY A 184 -4.55 10.75 15.66
CA GLY A 184 -4.77 10.18 16.99
C GLY A 184 -4.42 8.70 17.10
N GLN A 185 -3.73 8.14 16.10
CA GLN A 185 -3.15 6.81 16.13
C GLN A 185 -1.65 6.90 16.36
N ALA A 186 -1.12 5.93 17.07
CA ALA A 186 0.32 5.72 17.19
C ALA A 186 0.60 4.23 17.32
N TRP A 187 1.57 3.73 16.56
CA TRP A 187 2.06 2.37 16.72
C TRP A 187 3.50 2.25 16.25
N GLU A 188 4.19 1.25 16.82
CA GLU A 188 5.56 0.94 16.49
C GLU A 188 5.73 -0.59 16.50
N PHE A 189 6.33 -1.11 15.45
CA PHE A 189 6.59 -2.52 15.25
C PHE A 189 7.97 -2.72 14.61
N SER A 190 8.56 -3.87 14.88
CA SER A 190 9.72 -4.42 14.17
C SER A 190 9.56 -5.93 14.15
N GLU A 191 10.30 -6.59 13.26
CA GLU A 191 10.27 -8.03 13.10
C GLU A 191 8.87 -8.58 12.74
N ARG A 192 8.05 -7.78 12.05
CA ARG A 192 6.69 -8.13 11.62
C ARG A 192 6.57 -8.29 10.11
N ASN A 193 5.40 -8.70 9.66
CA ASN A 193 5.13 -8.96 8.26
C ASN A 193 5.37 -7.73 7.37
N GLY A 194 5.99 -7.99 6.22
CA GLY A 194 6.01 -7.09 5.08
C GLY A 194 5.89 -7.85 3.76
N TYR A 195 5.40 -7.17 2.75
CA TYR A 195 5.43 -7.66 1.38
C TYR A 195 5.89 -6.53 0.46
N HIS A 196 6.50 -6.88 -0.66
CA HIS A 196 6.71 -5.93 -1.75
C HIS A 196 6.54 -6.61 -3.09
N SER A 197 6.32 -5.80 -4.12
CA SER A 197 6.17 -6.28 -5.48
C SER A 197 6.28 -5.11 -6.46
N GLU A 198 6.62 -5.41 -7.71
CA GLU A 198 6.24 -4.53 -8.81
C GLU A 198 4.71 -4.56 -8.95
N PHE A 199 4.10 -3.46 -9.39
CA PHE A 199 2.65 -3.42 -9.58
C PHE A 199 2.26 -2.87 -10.95
N ILE A 200 1.10 -3.29 -11.42
CA ILE A 200 0.37 -2.71 -12.55
C ILE A 200 -1.09 -2.64 -12.14
N TYR A 201 -1.68 -1.46 -12.23
CA TYR A 201 -3.11 -1.23 -12.02
C TYR A 201 -3.71 -0.53 -13.24
N HIS A 202 -4.95 -0.90 -13.55
CA HIS A 202 -5.81 -0.30 -14.56
C HIS A 202 -7.27 -0.66 -14.21
N PRO A 203 -8.28 -0.07 -14.87
CA PRO A 203 -9.69 -0.43 -14.69
C PRO A 203 -9.99 -1.92 -14.82
#